data_AF-A0A158CVB0-F1
#
_entry.id   AF-A0A158CVB0-F1
#
_cell.length_a   1.000
_cell.length_b   1.000
_cell.length_c   1.000
_cell.angle_alpha   90.00
_cell.angle_beta   90.00
_cell.angle_gamma   90.00
#
_symmetry.space_group_name_H-M   'P 1'
#
loop_
_entity.id
_entity.type
_entity.pdbx_description
1 polymer ?
#
loop_
_entity_poly.entity_id
_entity_poly.type
_entity_poly.pdbx_seq_one_letter_code
_entity_poly.pdbx_strand_id
1 'polypeptide(L)'
;MLAREQLIYDVYQAVARGLSGDQTLLIVIYDEHGGCYDHVGAPANAVPANSLAGESGFDFRRFGVCVPTLLISPWIDAGTKFRVPDGTTPFDHTSILKTSQILWNMPALTAPRRGCPGCQRRLHAHDARRG
;
A
#
# COMPACT_ATOMS: atom_id res chain seq x y z
N MET A 1 -21.03 13.60 9.23
CA MET A 1 -19.83 12.87 8.74
C MET A 1 -18.72 13.10 9.76
N LEU A 2 -18.01 12.05 10.19
CA LEU A 2 -16.88 12.22 11.10
C LEU A 2 -15.73 12.94 10.34
N ALA A 3 -14.89 13.70 11.07
CA ALA A 3 -13.95 14.65 10.45
C ALA A 3 -12.91 14.00 9.52
N ARG A 4 -12.54 12.73 9.78
CA ARG A 4 -11.59 11.98 8.96
C ARG A 4 -12.18 11.61 7.60
N GLU A 5 -13.41 11.12 7.59
CA GLU A 5 -14.13 10.75 6.40
C GLU A 5 -14.35 11.97 5.52
N GLN A 6 -14.66 13.12 6.13
CA GLN A 6 -14.77 14.39 5.40
C GLN A 6 -13.46 14.75 4.71
N LEU A 7 -12.31 14.65 5.40
CA LEU A 7 -11.00 14.88 4.80
C LEU A 7 -10.74 13.95 3.61
N ILE A 8 -11.00 12.65 3.76
CA ILE A 8 -10.81 11.68 2.66
C ILE A 8 -11.70 12.05 1.48
N TYR A 9 -12.95 12.43 1.73
CA TYR A 9 -13.89 12.85 0.69
C TYR A 9 -13.44 14.12 -0.02
N ASP A 10 -12.97 15.13 0.71
CA ASP A 10 -12.53 16.40 0.14
C ASP A 10 -11.29 16.20 -0.74
N VAL A 11 -10.31 15.39 -0.29
CA VAL A 11 -9.13 15.02 -1.07
C VAL A 11 -9.53 14.22 -2.32
N TYR A 12 -10.44 13.25 -2.18
CA TYR A 12 -10.94 12.50 -3.32
C TYR A 12 -11.61 13.40 -4.35
N GLN A 13 -12.49 14.32 -3.93
CA GLN A 13 -13.15 15.26 -4.84
C GLN A 13 -12.16 16.19 -5.53
N ALA A 14 -11.13 16.66 -4.81
CA ALA A 14 -10.08 17.50 -5.38
C ALA A 14 -9.27 16.76 -6.46
N VAL A 15 -8.91 15.50 -6.21
CA VAL A 15 -8.17 14.66 -7.17
C VAL A 15 -9.04 14.30 -8.37
N ALA A 16 -10.27 13.83 -8.12
CA ALA A 16 -11.17 13.35 -9.17
C ALA A 16 -11.63 14.47 -10.13
N ARG A 17 -11.74 15.70 -9.64
CA ARG A 17 -12.10 16.88 -10.47
C ARG A 17 -10.90 17.60 -11.06
N GLY A 18 -9.68 17.23 -10.67
CA GLY A 18 -8.45 17.83 -11.18
C GLY A 18 -8.17 17.40 -12.63
N LEU A 19 -7.39 18.22 -13.35
CA LEU A 19 -7.02 17.97 -14.75
C LEU A 19 -6.29 16.63 -14.98
N SER A 20 -5.73 16.03 -13.94
CA SER A 20 -4.99 14.76 -14.00
C SER A 20 -5.68 13.65 -13.19
N GLY A 21 -6.96 13.80 -12.82
CA GLY A 21 -7.71 12.78 -12.08
C GLY A 21 -7.72 11.42 -12.80
N ASP A 22 -7.83 11.45 -14.13
CA ASP A 22 -7.81 10.27 -14.99
C ASP A 22 -6.46 9.53 -15.03
N GLN A 23 -5.41 10.19 -14.53
CA GLN A 23 -4.04 9.68 -14.49
C GLN A 23 -3.47 9.55 -13.07
N THR A 24 -4.33 9.64 -12.06
CA THR A 24 -3.90 9.62 -10.66
C THR A 24 -4.29 8.31 -9.97
N LEU A 25 -3.37 7.83 -9.12
CA LEU A 25 -3.65 6.81 -8.12
C LEU A 25 -3.63 7.46 -6.73
N LEU A 26 -4.81 7.56 -6.11
CA LEU A 26 -4.95 7.97 -4.72
C LEU A 26 -4.88 6.74 -3.81
N ILE A 27 -3.91 6.74 -2.89
CA ILE A 27 -3.71 5.68 -1.89
C ILE A 27 -4.10 6.25 -0.53
N VAL A 28 -5.07 5.62 0.15
CA VAL A 28 -5.44 5.94 1.53
C VAL A 28 -5.05 4.76 2.40
N ILE A 29 -4.11 4.96 3.31
CA ILE A 29 -3.62 3.94 4.24
C ILE A 29 -3.54 4.53 5.65
N TYR A 30 -3.65 3.66 6.65
CA TYR A 30 -3.47 4.01 8.05
C TYR A 30 -2.10 3.53 8.50
N ASP A 31 -1.42 4.36 9.29
CA ASP A 31 -0.14 3.98 9.87
C ASP A 31 -0.30 2.84 10.88
N GLU A 32 -1.39 2.87 11.65
CA GLU A 32 -1.73 1.86 12.66
C GLU A 32 -3.22 1.52 12.68
N HIS A 33 -3.54 0.35 13.25
CA HIS A 33 -4.92 -0.14 13.43
C HIS A 33 -5.67 0.48 14.63
N GLY A 34 -5.00 1.33 15.43
CA GLY A 34 -5.60 1.98 16.60
C GLY A 34 -5.85 1.08 17.82
N GLY A 35 -5.23 -0.11 17.88
CA GLY A 35 -5.32 -1.02 19.03
C GLY A 35 -6.60 -1.89 19.08
N CYS A 36 -7.42 -1.83 18.03
CA CYS A 36 -8.60 -2.68 17.90
C CYS A 36 -8.21 -4.14 17.64
N TYR A 37 -8.94 -5.09 18.23
CA TYR A 37 -8.68 -6.50 18.01
C TYR A 37 -8.83 -6.87 16.51
N ASP A 38 -7.80 -7.54 15.98
CA ASP A 38 -7.87 -8.23 14.70
C ASP A 38 -7.87 -9.75 14.93
N HIS A 39 -8.79 -10.44 14.27
CA HIS A 39 -8.89 -11.89 14.28
C HIS A 39 -7.76 -12.57 13.49
N VAL A 40 -7.12 -11.83 12.56
CA VAL A 40 -5.98 -12.32 11.78
C VAL A 40 -4.69 -12.08 12.57
N GLY A 41 -4.04 -13.16 12.98
CA GLY A 41 -2.72 -13.09 13.60
C GLY A 41 -1.69 -12.53 12.63
N ALA A 42 -0.87 -11.57 13.10
CA ALA A 42 0.17 -10.95 12.28
C ALA A 42 1.16 -12.01 11.74
N PRO A 43 1.34 -12.11 10.40
CA PRO A 43 2.20 -13.12 9.79
C PRO A 43 3.66 -13.02 10.26
N ALA A 44 4.33 -14.16 10.42
CA ALA A 44 5.70 -14.27 10.95
C ALA A 44 6.77 -14.50 9.86
N ASN A 45 6.44 -14.22 8.60
CA ASN A 45 7.32 -14.38 7.44
C ASN A 45 7.89 -13.04 6.95
N ALA A 46 8.00 -12.04 7.81
CA ALA A 46 8.59 -10.76 7.42
C ALA A 46 10.10 -10.91 7.25
N VAL A 47 10.66 -10.26 6.23
CA VAL A 47 12.10 -10.20 6.02
C VAL A 47 12.62 -8.92 6.69
N PRO A 48 13.49 -9.02 7.72
CA PRO A 48 14.02 -7.85 8.38
C PRO A 48 14.91 -7.04 7.42
N ALA A 49 14.90 -5.71 7.58
CA ALA A 49 15.65 -4.82 6.68
C ALA A 49 17.17 -4.92 6.90
N ASN A 50 17.60 -5.28 8.11
CA ASN A 50 18.98 -5.49 8.49
C ASN A 50 19.04 -6.50 9.66
N SER A 51 20.26 -6.82 10.11
CA SER A 51 20.48 -7.74 11.23
C SER A 51 20.44 -7.06 12.61
N LEU A 52 20.00 -5.80 12.70
CA LEU A 52 19.97 -5.07 13.96
C LEU A 52 18.72 -5.48 14.76
N ALA A 53 18.92 -5.79 16.03
CA ALA A 53 17.82 -5.98 16.96
C ALA A 53 17.19 -4.61 17.28
N GLY A 54 15.87 -4.55 17.24
CA GLY A 54 15.08 -3.43 17.73
C GLY A 54 15.00 -3.42 19.25
N GLU A 55 14.16 -2.54 19.78
CA GLU A 55 13.91 -2.45 21.21
C GLU A 55 13.49 -3.81 21.79
N SER A 56 13.98 -4.11 22.99
CA SER A 56 13.73 -5.38 23.69
C SER A 56 14.11 -6.65 22.91
N GLY A 57 15.03 -6.55 21.94
CA GLY A 57 15.46 -7.70 21.14
C GLY A 57 14.52 -8.06 20.00
N PHE A 58 13.63 -7.15 19.60
CA PHE A 58 12.72 -7.38 18.48
C PHE A 58 13.48 -7.59 17.17
N ASP A 59 13.25 -8.71 16.49
CA ASP A 59 14.07 -9.16 15.37
C ASP A 59 13.50 -8.82 13.98
N PHE A 60 12.39 -8.07 13.93
CA PHE A 60 11.69 -7.65 12.72
C PHE A 60 11.31 -8.78 11.75
N ARG A 61 11.18 -10.02 12.23
CA ARG A 61 10.71 -11.17 11.44
C ARG A 61 9.19 -11.31 11.39
N ARG A 62 8.48 -10.43 12.10
CA ARG A 62 7.01 -10.41 12.16
C ARG A 62 6.45 -9.15 11.51
N PHE A 63 5.36 -9.31 10.78
CA PHE A 63 4.58 -8.18 10.30
C PHE A 63 3.87 -7.48 11.46
N GLY A 64 3.50 -6.22 11.23
CA GLY A 64 2.59 -5.51 12.11
C GLY A 64 1.15 -6.02 12.01
N VAL A 65 0.29 -5.40 12.80
CA VAL A 65 -1.16 -5.50 12.71
C VAL A 65 -1.70 -5.03 11.35
N CYS A 66 -2.81 -5.61 10.90
CA CYS A 66 -3.40 -5.22 9.63
C CYS A 66 -4.04 -3.82 9.73
N VAL A 67 -3.85 -3.04 8.68
CA VAL A 67 -4.42 -1.69 8.55
C VAL A 67 -5.29 -1.61 7.31
N PRO A 68 -6.40 -0.87 7.35
CA PRO A 68 -7.21 -0.65 6.16
C PRO A 68 -6.43 0.15 5.12
N THR A 69 -6.53 -0.27 3.86
CA THR A 69 -5.90 0.41 2.72
C THR A 69 -6.87 0.46 1.56
N LEU A 70 -7.03 1.64 0.95
CA LEU A 70 -7.84 1.89 -0.23
C LEU A 70 -6.95 2.36 -1.38
N LEU A 71 -7.19 1.81 -2.57
CA LEU A 71 -6.59 2.23 -3.82
C LEU A 71 -7.70 2.78 -4.70
N ILE A 72 -7.60 4.05 -5.09
CA ILE A 72 -8.62 4.76 -5.85
C ILE A 72 -7.97 5.30 -7.11
N SER A 73 -8.37 4.76 -8.25
CA SER A 73 -7.90 5.19 -9.56
C SER A 73 -8.91 4.77 -10.64
N PRO A 74 -9.09 5.56 -11.71
CA PRO A 74 -9.85 5.14 -12.89
C PRO A 74 -9.30 3.86 -13.55
N TRP A 75 -8.04 3.49 -13.28
CA TRP A 75 -7.41 2.29 -13.83
C TRP A 75 -7.71 1.01 -13.03
N ILE A 76 -8.55 1.09 -12.01
CA ILE A 76 -8.95 -0.04 -11.16
C ILE A 76 -10.45 -0.27 -11.36
N ASP A 77 -10.82 -1.51 -11.72
CA ASP A 77 -12.22 -1.86 -11.88
C ASP A 77 -13.00 -1.72 -10.56
N ALA A 78 -14.22 -1.19 -10.65
CA ALA A 78 -15.09 -1.03 -9.49
C ALA A 78 -15.34 -2.38 -8.79
N GLY A 79 -15.29 -2.39 -7.46
CA GLY A 79 -15.49 -3.61 -6.66
C GLY A 79 -14.29 -4.56 -6.62
N THR A 80 -13.12 -4.16 -7.13
CA THR A 80 -11.89 -4.97 -7.07
C THR A 80 -11.49 -5.23 -5.62
N LYS A 81 -11.47 -6.52 -5.23
CA LYS A 81 -10.86 -6.97 -3.97
C LYS A 81 -9.40 -7.25 -4.22
N PHE A 82 -8.53 -6.40 -3.70
CA PHE A 82 -7.10 -6.57 -3.87
C PHE A 82 -6.47 -7.20 -2.62
N ARG A 83 -6.14 -8.48 -2.74
CA ARG A 83 -5.45 -9.28 -1.72
C ARG A 83 -4.43 -10.19 -2.40
N VAL A 84 -3.37 -10.51 -1.68
CA VAL A 84 -2.44 -11.56 -2.11
C VAL A 84 -3.08 -12.93 -1.86
N PRO A 85 -2.71 -13.99 -2.61
CA PRO A 85 -3.13 -15.35 -2.31
C PRO A 85 -2.71 -15.78 -0.90
N ASP A 86 -3.51 -16.63 -0.27
CA ASP A 86 -3.19 -17.18 1.05
C ASP A 86 -1.83 -17.90 1.03
N GLY A 87 -1.04 -17.71 2.09
CA GLY A 87 0.29 -18.31 2.21
C GLY A 87 1.41 -17.56 1.47
N THR A 88 1.10 -16.44 0.79
CA THR A 88 2.13 -15.57 0.18
C THR A 88 2.46 -14.36 1.06
N THR A 89 3.51 -13.61 0.72
CA THR A 89 3.90 -12.41 1.46
C THR A 89 2.80 -11.35 1.39
N PRO A 90 2.27 -10.86 2.54
CA PRO A 90 1.24 -9.83 2.56
C PRO A 90 1.76 -8.48 2.06
N PHE A 91 0.83 -7.57 1.75
CA PHE A 91 1.17 -6.15 1.56
C PHE A 91 1.50 -5.51 2.91
N ASP A 92 2.51 -4.65 2.93
CA ASP A 92 2.86 -3.80 4.06
C ASP A 92 3.02 -2.34 3.58
N HIS A 93 3.30 -1.40 4.48
CA HIS A 93 3.49 0.01 4.09
C HIS A 93 4.60 0.19 3.04
N THR A 94 5.61 -0.69 3.03
CA THR A 94 6.69 -0.65 2.03
C THR A 94 6.25 -1.10 0.63
N SER A 95 5.06 -1.72 0.50
CA SER A 95 4.43 -1.99 -0.80
C SER A 95 4.17 -0.73 -1.60
N ILE A 96 3.92 0.41 -0.94
CA ILE A 96 3.76 1.72 -1.59
C ILE A 96 5.09 2.16 -2.21
N LEU A 97 6.19 2.05 -1.46
CA LEU A 97 7.53 2.34 -1.98
C LEU A 97 7.89 1.46 -3.17
N LYS A 98 7.55 0.16 -3.09
CA LYS A 98 7.78 -0.77 -4.20
C LYS A 98 6.98 -0.39 -5.44
N THR A 99 5.74 0.07 -5.25
CA THR A 99 4.86 0.55 -6.31
C THR A 99 5.47 1.78 -6.98
N SER A 100 5.91 2.76 -6.20
CA SER A 100 6.59 3.96 -6.72
C SER A 100 7.85 3.59 -7.52
N GLN A 101 8.69 2.70 -6.99
CA GLN A 101 9.88 2.25 -7.69
C GLN A 101 9.57 1.65 -9.07
N ILE A 102 8.47 0.90 -9.19
CA ILE A 102 8.07 0.28 -10.44
C ILE A 102 7.45 1.30 -11.40
N LEU A 103 6.58 2.19 -10.92
CA LEU A 103 5.94 3.20 -11.75
C LEU A 103 6.94 4.19 -12.37
N TRP A 104 7.95 4.60 -11.60
CA TRP A 104 8.95 5.58 -12.05
C TRP A 104 10.30 4.97 -12.45
N ASN A 105 10.39 3.65 -12.56
CA ASN A 105 11.63 2.93 -12.87
C ASN A 105 12.82 3.37 -11.99
N MET A 106 12.56 3.57 -10.70
CA MET A 106 13.57 4.04 -9.74
C MET A 106 14.36 2.86 -9.15
N PRO A 107 15.64 3.06 -8.80
CA PRO A 107 16.39 2.08 -8.02
C PRO A 107 15.76 1.88 -6.63
N ALA A 108 16.15 0.79 -5.96
CA ALA A 108 15.68 0.51 -4.60
C ALA A 108 16.06 1.65 -3.64
N LEU A 109 15.05 2.27 -3.03
CA LEU A 109 15.21 3.42 -2.13
C LEU A 109 15.82 3.07 -0.77
N THR A 110 15.75 1.79 -0.39
CA THR A 110 16.29 1.22 0.85
C THR A 110 16.80 -0.18 0.58
N ALA A 111 17.53 -0.77 1.54
CA ALA A 111 17.81 -2.20 1.53
C ALA A 111 16.50 -2.95 1.24
N PRO A 112 16.43 -3.77 0.18
CA PRO A 112 15.17 -4.38 -0.21
C PRO A 112 14.63 -5.18 0.97
N ARG A 113 13.42 -4.86 1.46
CA ARG A 113 12.57 -5.89 2.07
C ARG A 113 12.27 -6.89 0.96
N ARG A 114 13.20 -7.84 0.76
CA ARG A 114 13.16 -8.84 -0.30
C ARG A 114 11.81 -9.54 -0.19
N GLY A 115 10.98 -9.40 -1.21
CA GLY A 115 9.69 -10.10 -1.30
C GLY A 115 8.44 -9.27 -1.05
N CYS A 116 8.53 -7.98 -0.71
CA CYS A 116 7.33 -7.15 -0.60
C CYS A 116 6.66 -6.95 -1.98
N PRO A 117 5.37 -7.31 -2.14
CA PRO A 117 4.66 -7.14 -3.40
C PRO A 117 4.28 -5.67 -3.63
N GLY A 118 4.46 -5.17 -4.86
CA GLY A 118 3.90 -3.87 -5.27
C GLY A 118 2.45 -4.00 -5.75
N CYS A 119 1.63 -2.95 -5.56
CA CYS A 119 0.21 -2.96 -5.91
C CYS A 119 -0.08 -2.56 -7.36
N GLN A 120 0.93 -2.14 -8.13
CA GLN A 120 0.78 -1.70 -9.52
C GLN A 120 0.16 -2.74 -10.47
N ARG A 121 0.20 -4.03 -10.13
CA ARG A 121 -0.32 -5.13 -10.98
C ARG A 121 -1.82 -5.07 -11.27
N ARG A 122 -2.59 -4.26 -10.53
CA ARG A 122 -4.03 -4.05 -10.79
C ARG A 122 -4.34 -2.75 -11.52
N LEU A 123 -3.32 -1.94 -11.81
CA LEU A 123 -3.50 -0.78 -12.67
C LEU A 123 -3.50 -1.29 -14.11
N HIS A 124 -4.64 -1.19 -14.78
CA HIS A 124 -4.70 -1.47 -16.21
C HIS A 124 -3.96 -0.34 -16.93
N ALA A 125 -2.86 -0.68 -17.60
CA ALA A 125 -2.14 0.28 -18.43
C ALA A 125 -2.94 0.53 -19.72
N HIS A 126 -3.83 1.53 -19.72
CA HIS A 126 -4.34 2.07 -20.97
C HIS A 126 -3.37 3.14 -21.46
N ASP A 127 -2.47 2.73 -22.35
CA ASP A 127 -1.61 3.56 -23.21
C ASP A 127 -1.51 5.05 -22.84
N ALA A 128 -0.64 5.39 -21.88
CA ALA A 128 -0.27 6.76 -21.56
C ALA A 128 0.75 7.37 -22.56
N ARG A 129 0.92 6.78 -23.76
CA ARG A 129 1.80 7.29 -24.84
C ARG A 129 1.04 7.98 -25.98
N ARG A 130 -0.03 8.70 -25.67
CA ARG A 130 -0.65 9.65 -26.61
C ARG A 130 -0.51 11.06 -26.05
N GLY A 131 0.65 11.65 -26.32
CA GLY A 131 1.03 13.03 -26.04
C GLY A 131 2.41 13.27 -26.62
#